data_AF-A0A963XFG4-F1
#
_entry.id   AF-A0A963XFG4-F1
#
_cell.length_a   1.000
_cell.length_b   1.000
_cell.length_c   1.000
_cell.angle_alpha   90.00
_cell.angle_beta   90.00
_cell.angle_gamma   90.00
#
_symmetry.space_group_name_H-M   'P 1'
#
loop_
_entity.id
_entity.type
_entity.pdbx_description
1 polymer ?
#
loop_
_entity_poly.entity_id
_entity_poly.type
_entity_poly.pdbx_seq_one_letter_code
_entity_poly.pdbx_strand_id
1 'polypeptide(L)' 'ARATLQALDGVASVVADPQRANKVLLRARPREGQAILEKIAGAVRSGQIPAIEVYQNRGDLDEAFRLITTGAAVKAA' A
#
# COMPACT_ATOMS: atom_id res chain seq x y z
N ALA A 1 -13.76 -0.83 5.54
CA ALA A 1 -12.34 -0.99 5.12
C ALA A 1 -11.89 0.12 4.16
N ARG A 2 -12.31 0.16 2.88
CA ARG A 2 -11.85 1.21 1.93
C ARG A 2 -12.20 2.63 2.37
N ALA A 3 -13.47 2.90 2.66
CA ALA A 3 -13.92 4.22 3.12
C ALA A 3 -13.23 4.62 4.44
N THR A 4 -13.08 3.66 5.36
CA THR A 4 -12.33 3.82 6.62
C THR A 4 -10.89 4.25 6.37
N LEU A 5 -10.17 3.57 5.46
CA LEU A 5 -8.80 3.93 5.08
C LEU A 5 -8.72 5.31 4.42
N GLN A 6 -9.70 5.66 3.57
CA GLN A 6 -9.75 6.99 2.94
C GLN A 6 -10.01 8.12 3.93
N ALA A 7 -10.71 7.84 5.03
CA ALA A 7 -10.98 8.79 6.10
C ALA A 7 -9.83 8.96 7.10
N LEU A 8 -8.81 8.10 7.05
CA LEU A 8 -7.63 8.25 7.92
C LEU A 8 -6.84 9.50 7.55
N ASP A 9 -6.53 10.30 8.57
CA ASP A 9 -5.72 11.49 8.40
C ASP A 9 -4.34 11.14 7.81
N GLY A 10 -3.94 11.88 6.79
CA GLY A 10 -2.70 11.65 6.04
C GLY A 10 -2.80 10.65 4.89
N VAL A 11 -3.95 10.01 4.65
CA VAL A 11 -4.15 9.20 3.44
C VAL A 11 -4.52 10.12 2.26
N ALA A 12 -3.80 9.98 1.15
CA ALA A 12 -4.02 10.72 -0.09
C ALA A 12 -4.94 9.95 -1.05
N SER A 13 -4.71 8.64 -1.18
CA SER A 13 -5.52 7.79 -2.05
C SER A 13 -5.55 6.35 -1.56
N VAL A 14 -6.61 5.63 -1.92
CA VAL A 14 -6.75 4.19 -1.68
C VAL A 14 -7.17 3.52 -2.98
N VAL A 15 -6.35 2.58 -3.44
CA VAL A 15 -6.61 1.77 -4.63
C VAL A 15 -6.99 0.37 -4.20
N ALA A 16 -8.08 -0.14 -4.78
CA ALA A 16 -8.48 -1.53 -4.60
C ALA A 16 -7.95 -2.35 -5.78
N ASP A 17 -7.24 -3.43 -5.47
CA ASP A 17 -6.79 -4.42 -6.43
C ASP A 17 -7.57 -5.72 -6.16
N PRO A 18 -8.42 -6.15 -7.11
CA PRO A 18 -9.17 -7.40 -6.96
C PRO A 18 -8.20 -8.58 -7.03
N GLN A 19 -7.84 -9.13 -5.88
CA GLN A 19 -7.08 -10.38 -5.81
C GLN A 19 -7.99 -11.60 -5.89
N ARG A 20 -7.39 -12.75 -6.26
CA ARG A 20 -8.08 -14.04 -6.29
C ARG A 20 -8.41 -14.50 -4.86
N ALA A 21 -9.55 -15.18 -4.71
CA ALA A 21 -10.05 -15.79 -3.46
C ALA A 21 -10.72 -14.84 -2.42
N ASN A 22 -11.79 -14.14 -2.82
CA ASN A 22 -12.73 -13.42 -1.95
C ASN A 22 -12.12 -12.32 -1.05
N LYS A 23 -10.91 -11.85 -1.36
CA LYS A 23 -10.20 -10.80 -0.62
C LYS A 23 -9.91 -9.64 -1.56
N VAL A 24 -9.92 -8.43 -1.02
CA VAL A 24 -9.54 -7.22 -1.75
C VAL A 24 -8.26 -6.69 -1.15
N LEU A 25 -7.23 -6.53 -1.98
CA LEU A 25 -6.02 -5.83 -1.56
C LEU A 25 -6.28 -4.32 -1.64
N LEU A 26 -6.16 -3.64 -0.51
CA LEU A 26 -6.29 -2.19 -0.44
C LEU A 26 -4.90 -1.57 -0.28
N ARG A 27 -4.48 -0.77 -1.25
CA ARG A 27 -3.23 -0.01 -1.19
C ARG A 27 -3.53 1.44 -0.84
N ALA A 28 -3.14 1.86 0.36
CA ALA A 28 -3.25 3.25 0.79
C ALA A 28 -1.93 3.99 0.52
N ARG A 29 -2.01 5.18 -0.08
CA ARG A 29 -0.86 6.08 -0.29
C ARG A 29 -0.93 7.23 0.69
N PRO A 30 0.18 7.56 1.39
CA PRO A 30 0.23 8.73 2.25
C PRO A 30 0.23 10.03 1.42
N ARG A 31 -0.17 11.12 2.05
CA ARG A 31 0.14 12.48 1.61
C ARG A 31 1.64 12.74 1.76
N GLU A 32 2.17 13.65 0.94
CA GLU A 32 3.60 13.97 0.93
C GLU A 32 4.12 14.31 2.34
N GLY A 33 5.23 13.67 2.73
CA GLY A 33 5.85 13.84 4.03
C GLY A 33 5.15 13.17 5.22
N GLN A 34 4.03 12.47 5.03
CA GLN A 34 3.28 11.86 6.14
C GLN A 34 3.51 10.35 6.26
N ALA A 35 3.68 9.88 7.50
CA ALA A 35 3.65 8.47 7.84
C ALA A 35 2.23 8.05 8.27
N ILE A 36 1.67 7.03 7.62
CA ILE A 36 0.30 6.53 7.90
C ILE A 36 0.27 5.14 8.53
N LEU A 37 1.43 4.49 8.70
CA LEU A 37 1.50 3.09 9.15
C LEU A 37 0.92 2.89 10.55
N GLU A 38 1.27 3.75 11.50
CA GLU A 38 0.78 3.66 12.87
C GLU A 38 -0.73 3.88 12.96
N LYS A 39 -1.26 4.81 12.17
CA LYS A 39 -2.71 5.10 12.08
C LYS A 39 -3.47 3.90 11.51
N ILE A 40 -2.95 3.28 10.44
CA ILE A 40 -3.52 2.06 9.86
C ILE A 40 -3.47 0.91 10.88
N ALA A 41 -2.33 0.71 11.55
CA ALA A 41 -2.18 -0.33 12.56
C ALA A 41 -3.19 -0.14 13.72
N GLY A 42 -3.41 1.11 14.17
CA GLY A 42 -4.43 1.43 15.17
C GLY A 42 -5.86 1.11 14.70
N ALA A 43 -6.21 1.45 13.47
CA ALA A 43 -7.52 1.16 12.88
C ALA A 43 -7.76 -0.36 12.69
N VAL A 44 -6.71 -1.14 12.43
CA VAL A 44 -6.79 -2.61 12.37
C VAL A 44 -6.97 -3.20 13.77
N ARG A 45 -6.15 -2.79 14.75
CA ARG A 45 -6.23 -3.31 16.13
C ARG A 45 -7.55 -2.98 16.81
N SER A 46 -8.13 -1.81 16.52
CA SER A 46 -9.45 -1.41 17.04
C SER A 46 -10.63 -2.09 16.33
N GLY A 47 -10.37 -2.93 15.32
CA GLY A 47 -11.39 -3.65 14.57
C GLY A 47 -12.15 -2.81 13.53
N GLN A 48 -11.77 -1.54 13.34
CA GLN A 48 -12.40 -0.66 12.34
C GLN A 48 -12.07 -1.09 10.90
N ILE A 49 -10.92 -1.76 10.71
CA ILE A 49 -10.52 -2.38 9.46
C ILE A 49 -10.31 -3.88 9.71
N PRO A 50 -11.16 -4.76 9.14
CA PRO A 50 -10.94 -6.19 9.19
C PRO A 50 -9.82 -6.57 8.22
N ALA A 51 -8.57 -6.36 8.65
CA ALA A 51 -7.39 -6.76 7.91
C ALA A 51 -6.78 -8.01 8.55
N ILE A 52 -6.44 -8.97 7.71
CA ILE A 52 -5.72 -10.19 8.08
C ILE A 52 -4.20 -9.94 8.12
N GLU A 53 -3.70 -9.05 7.26
CA GLU A 53 -2.29 -8.72 7.12
C GLU A 53 -2.12 -7.25 6.73
N VAL A 54 -1.05 -6.61 7.19
CA VAL A 54 -0.68 -5.22 6.85
C VAL A 54 0.76 -5.22 6.34
N TYR A 55 0.95 -4.77 5.11
CA TYR A 55 2.26 -4.67 4.46
C TYR A 55 2.63 -3.20 4.23
N GLN A 56 3.85 -2.82 4.59
CA GLN A 56 4.44 -1.55 4.18
C GLN A 56 5.39 -1.80 3.01
N ASN A 57 5.03 -1.37 1.81
CA ASN A 57 5.99 -1.29 0.72
C ASN A 57 6.78 0.02 0.88
N ARG A 58 8.10 -0.06 1.09
CA ARG A 58 8.99 1.11 1.19
C ARG A 58 9.37 1.71 -0.17
N GLY A 59 8.87 1.12 -1.25
CA GLY A 59 8.97 1.61 -2.60
C GLY A 59 9.51 0.55 -3.53
N ASP A 60 9.00 0.55 -4.76
CA ASP A 60 9.58 -0.19 -5.88
C ASP A 60 10.81 0.56 -6.45
N LEU A 61 11.34 1.56 -5.73
CA LEU A 61 12.47 2.38 -6.17
C LEU A 61 13.77 1.57 -6.15
N ASP A 62 14.00 0.73 -5.14
CA ASP A 62 15.13 -0.20 -5.13
C ASP A 62 14.99 -1.26 -6.23
N GLU A 63 13.76 -1.73 -6.49
CA GLU A 63 13.45 -2.67 -7.57
C GLU A 63 13.67 -2.01 -8.94
N ALA A 64 13.17 -0.80 -9.16
CA ALA A 64 13.34 -0.02 -10.38
C ALA A 64 14.80 0.37 -10.59
N PHE A 65 15.50 0.79 -9.53
CA PHE A 65 16.93 1.06 -9.55
C PHE A 65 17.72 -0.19 -9.90
N ARG A 66 17.40 -1.35 -9.29
CA ARG A 66 17.98 -2.65 -9.64
C ARG A 66 17.71 -2.99 -11.11
N LEU A 67 16.48 -2.83 -11.60
CA LEU A 67 16.13 -3.14 -12.99
C LEU A 67 16.87 -2.26 -14.01
N ILE A 68 17.05 -0.97 -13.69
CA ILE A 68 17.83 -0.03 -14.50
C ILE A 68 19.31 -0.39 -14.48
N THR A 69 19.87 -0.61 -13.28
CA THR A 69 21.32 -0.86 -13.10
C THR A 69 21.77 -2.24 -13.55
N THR A 70 20.88 -3.24 -13.51
CA THR A 70 21.14 -4.60 -14.02
C THR A 70 20.85 -4.73 -15.52
N GLY A 71 20.35 -3.68 -16.18
CA GLY A 71 19.97 -3.71 -17.60
C GLY A 71 18.75 -4.57 -17.92
N ALA A 72 18.10 -5.16 -16.91
CA ALA A 72 16.92 -6.00 -17.06
C ALA A 72 15.70 -5.21 -17.56
N ALA A 73 15.66 -3.89 -17.33
CA ALA A 73 14.60 -3.02 -17.86
C ALA A 73 14.56 -2.96 -19.41
N VAL A 74 15.68 -3.23 -20.09
CA VAL A 74 15.79 -3.13 -21.56
C VAL A 74 15.37 -4.42 -22.27
N LYS A 75 15.32 -5.56 -21.57
CA LYS A 75 14.98 -6.88 -22.15
C LYS A 75 13.49 -7.19 -22.19
N ALA A 76 12.65 -6.38 -21.56
CA ALA A 76 11.19 -6.51 -21.63
C ALA A 76 10.64 -5.57 -22.72
N ALA A 77 10.91 -5.91 -23.98
CA ALA A 77 10.25 -5.35 -25.17
C ALA A 77 9.91 -6.49 -26.11
#